data_AF-A0A2R6JWJ1-F1
#
_entry.id   AF-A0A2R6JWJ1-F1
#
_cell.length_a   1.000
_cell.length_b   1.000
_cell.length_c   1.000
_cell.angle_alpha   90.00
_cell.angle_beta   90.00
_cell.angle_gamma   90.00
#
_symmetry.space_group_name_H-M   'P 1'
#
loop_
_entity.id
_entity.type
_entity.pdbx_description
1 polymer ?
#
loop_
_entity_poly.entity_id
_entity_poly.type
_entity_poly.pdbx_seq_one_letter_code
_entity_poly.pdbx_strand_id
1 'polypeptide(L)'
;MADGSRHWVGIPLDIAPLVRAGVVLGVGVGGFFDGIVFHQILQWHHILSAHPDPAVAGDLRLNVFADGLFHAVTYAATIAGVALLWRARRDPVVSPSNRAFVGSVVLGWGVFNLVEGVVNHHLLAVHHVWPAGPGPVGRWDLMYLAWGALFIVGGYAVIRRAHAQSGERAER
;
A
#
# COMPACT_ATOMS: atom_id res chain seq x y z
N MET A 1 -12.47 28.72 25.80
CA MET A 1 -13.10 28.17 24.58
C MET A 1 -12.23 26.99 24.17
N ALA A 2 -12.71 25.76 24.40
CA ALA A 2 -11.93 24.56 24.12
C ALA A 2 -12.04 24.22 22.63
N ASP A 3 -11.02 24.58 21.85
CA ASP A 3 -10.83 24.03 20.51
C ASP A 3 -10.40 22.56 20.64
N GLY A 4 -11.40 21.71 20.86
CA GLY A 4 -11.25 20.26 20.76
C GLY A 4 -11.12 19.90 19.29
N SER A 5 -9.98 20.24 18.69
CA SER A 5 -9.64 19.86 17.32
C SER A 5 -9.88 18.36 17.19
N ARG A 6 -10.90 18.00 16.41
CA ARG A 6 -11.25 16.59 16.23
C ARG A 6 -10.19 15.95 15.37
N HIS A 7 -9.55 14.92 15.90
CA HIS A 7 -8.53 14.16 15.20
C HIS A 7 -8.99 12.71 15.04
N TRP A 8 -8.72 12.14 13.88
CA TRP A 8 -8.76 10.71 13.61
C TRP A 8 -7.32 10.18 13.64
N VAL A 9 -6.94 9.48 14.72
CA VAL A 9 -5.57 8.92 14.89
C VAL A 9 -4.47 9.99 14.79
N GLY A 10 -4.71 11.17 15.39
CA GLY A 10 -3.78 12.30 15.32
C GLY A 10 -3.72 13.01 13.96
N ILE A 11 -4.64 12.68 13.05
CA ILE A 11 -4.84 13.34 11.76
C ILE A 11 -6.10 14.21 11.87
N PRO A 12 -6.04 15.50 11.53
CA PRO A 12 -7.21 16.38 11.51
C PRO A 12 -8.33 15.85 10.60
N LEU A 13 -9.58 16.11 10.98
CA LEU A 13 -10.75 15.65 10.22
C LEU A 13 -10.88 16.29 8.83
N ASP A 14 -10.37 17.51 8.62
CA ASP A 14 -10.46 18.23 7.35
C ASP A 14 -9.55 17.63 6.25
N ILE A 15 -8.42 17.00 6.62
CA ILE A 15 -7.56 16.29 5.67
C ILE A 15 -7.82 14.77 5.61
N ALA A 16 -8.64 14.24 6.51
CA ALA A 16 -8.92 12.80 6.59
C ALA A 16 -9.47 12.20 5.27
N PRO A 17 -10.38 12.86 4.51
CA PRO A 17 -10.82 12.35 3.22
C PRO A 17 -9.68 12.19 2.21
N LEU A 18 -8.73 13.13 2.19
CA LEU A 18 -7.56 13.09 1.32
C LEU A 18 -6.61 11.95 1.71
N VAL A 19 -6.40 11.75 3.02
CA VAL A 19 -5.60 10.63 3.55
C VAL A 19 -6.22 9.29 3.18
N ARG A 20 -7.54 9.12 3.37
CA ARG A 20 -8.23 7.88 2.98
C ARG A 20 -8.08 7.57 1.49
N ALA A 21 -8.23 8.59 0.64
CA ALA A 21 -8.03 8.46 -0.79
C ALA A 21 -6.61 7.98 -1.12
N GLY A 22 -5.59 8.60 -0.52
CA GLY A 22 -4.21 8.21 -0.75
C GLY A 22 -3.86 6.84 -0.20
N VAL A 23 -4.39 6.43 0.96
CA VAL A 23 -4.18 5.07 1.49
C VAL A 23 -4.74 4.01 0.55
N VAL A 24 -5.98 4.17 0.08
CA VAL A 24 -6.60 3.22 -0.86
C VAL A 24 -5.85 3.19 -2.19
N LEU A 25 -5.45 4.35 -2.71
CA LEU A 25 -4.60 4.43 -3.91
C LEU A 25 -3.24 3.76 -3.69
N GLY A 26 -2.62 3.97 -2.53
CA GLY A 26 -1.35 3.38 -2.15
C GLY A 26 -1.37 1.86 -2.10
N VAL A 27 -2.47 1.28 -1.61
CA VAL A 27 -2.68 -0.19 -1.67
C VAL A 27 -2.68 -0.67 -3.12
N GLY A 28 -3.42 0.00 -4.00
CA GLY A 28 -3.47 -0.34 -5.42
C GLY A 28 -2.12 -0.19 -6.12
N VAL A 29 -1.41 0.92 -5.88
CA VAL A 29 -0.07 1.19 -6.45
C VAL A 29 0.96 0.18 -5.94
N GLY A 30 0.95 -0.12 -4.65
CA GLY A 30 1.85 -1.12 -4.07
C GLY A 30 1.64 -2.50 -4.65
N GLY A 31 0.38 -2.94 -4.76
CA GLY A 31 0.06 -4.22 -5.38
C GLY A 31 0.38 -4.28 -6.87
N PHE A 32 0.19 -3.18 -7.62
CA PHE A 32 0.66 -3.14 -9.00
C PHE A 32 2.17 -3.25 -9.11
N PHE A 33 2.91 -2.54 -8.26
CA PHE A 33 4.36 -2.64 -8.26
C PHE A 33 4.80 -4.08 -7.97
N ASP A 34 4.18 -4.72 -6.99
CA ASP A 34 4.45 -6.12 -6.63
C ASP A 34 4.21 -7.06 -7.82
N GLY A 35 3.02 -7.03 -8.40
CA GLY A 35 2.67 -7.92 -9.52
C GLY A 35 3.45 -7.62 -10.81
N ILE A 36 3.69 -6.35 -11.14
CA ILE A 36 4.43 -6.00 -12.36
C ILE A 36 5.92 -6.29 -12.18
N VAL A 37 6.52 -5.78 -11.11
CA VAL A 37 7.97 -5.86 -10.92
C VAL A 37 8.38 -7.25 -10.46
N PHE A 38 7.76 -7.78 -9.40
CA PHE A 38 8.19 -9.06 -8.83
C PHE A 38 7.60 -10.26 -9.56
N HIS A 39 6.31 -10.22 -9.96
CA HIS A 39 5.71 -11.41 -10.60
C HIS A 39 6.02 -11.50 -12.09
N GLN A 40 6.03 -10.37 -12.80
CA GLN A 40 6.12 -10.39 -14.27
C GLN A 40 7.50 -10.06 -14.82
N ILE A 41 8.14 -8.98 -14.33
CA ILE A 41 9.46 -8.57 -14.83
C ILE A 41 10.57 -9.44 -14.25
N LEU A 42 10.63 -9.53 -12.93
CA LEU A 42 11.67 -10.28 -12.22
C LEU A 42 11.33 -11.76 -12.06
N GLN A 43 10.04 -12.09 -12.10
CA GLN A 43 9.52 -13.46 -11.94
C GLN A 43 10.08 -14.15 -10.70
N TRP A 44 10.25 -13.38 -9.61
CA TRP A 44 10.75 -13.92 -8.36
C TRP A 44 9.75 -14.84 -7.68
N HIS A 45 8.46 -14.54 -7.87
CA HIS A 45 7.34 -15.27 -7.29
C HIS A 45 6.03 -14.94 -8.02
N HIS A 46 5.03 -15.79 -7.83
CA HIS A 46 3.63 -15.58 -8.24
C HIS A 46 2.71 -15.80 -7.03
N ILE A 47 1.43 -15.42 -7.14
CA ILE A 47 0.45 -15.53 -6.04
C ILE A 47 0.37 -16.92 -5.39
N LEU A 48 0.56 -17.99 -6.17
CA LEU A 48 0.47 -19.37 -5.69
C LEU A 48 1.81 -20.10 -5.80
N SER A 49 2.91 -19.40 -6.04
CA SER A 49 4.18 -20.01 -6.44
C SER A 49 4.85 -20.90 -5.39
N ALA A 50 4.41 -20.85 -4.12
CA ALA A 50 4.87 -21.84 -3.14
C ALA A 50 4.25 -23.21 -3.46
N HIS A 51 2.97 -23.24 -3.82
CA HIS A 51 2.22 -24.43 -4.22
C HIS A 51 1.01 -24.01 -5.10
N PRO A 52 1.04 -24.15 -6.44
CA PRO A 52 1.90 -25.04 -7.23
C PRO A 52 3.13 -24.40 -7.89
N ASP A 53 4.08 -25.24 -8.35
CA ASP A 53 5.41 -24.83 -8.86
C ASP A 53 5.31 -24.18 -10.25
N PRO A 54 5.62 -22.88 -10.39
CA PRO A 54 5.51 -22.17 -11.66
C PRO A 54 6.51 -22.65 -12.74
N ALA A 55 7.50 -23.48 -12.40
CA ALA A 55 8.37 -24.13 -13.39
C ALA A 55 7.64 -25.21 -14.20
N VAL A 56 6.49 -25.70 -13.71
CA VAL A 56 5.64 -26.66 -14.41
C VAL A 56 4.63 -25.91 -15.29
N ALA A 57 4.58 -26.20 -16.59
CA ALA A 57 3.77 -25.43 -17.54
C ALA A 57 2.26 -25.38 -17.21
N GLY A 58 1.70 -26.44 -16.61
CA GLY A 58 0.31 -26.47 -16.16
C GLY A 58 0.06 -25.53 -14.97
N ASP A 59 0.97 -25.55 -14.01
CA ASP A 59 0.92 -24.77 -12.77
C ASP A 59 1.21 -23.29 -13.03
N LEU A 60 2.03 -22.98 -14.04
CA LEU A 60 2.25 -21.62 -14.52
C LEU A 60 0.95 -20.98 -15.02
N ARG A 61 0.08 -21.72 -15.71
CA ARG A 61 -1.21 -21.18 -16.16
C ARG A 61 -2.10 -20.78 -14.99
N LEU A 62 -2.07 -21.56 -13.90
CA LEU A 62 -2.82 -21.24 -12.69
C LEU A 62 -2.23 -20.03 -11.98
N ASN A 63 -0.90 -19.93 -11.88
CA ASN A 63 -0.21 -18.77 -11.32
C ASN A 63 -0.50 -17.49 -12.12
N VAL A 64 -0.41 -17.53 -13.46
CA VAL A 64 -0.76 -16.39 -14.33
C VAL A 64 -2.23 -15.97 -14.15
N PHE A 65 -3.15 -16.94 -14.00
CA PHE A 65 -4.54 -16.64 -13.70
C PHE A 65 -4.71 -15.95 -12.33
N ALA A 66 -4.04 -16.47 -11.30
CA ALA A 66 -4.07 -15.90 -9.95
C ALA A 66 -3.47 -14.49 -9.91
N ASP A 67 -2.35 -14.24 -10.58
CA ASP A 67 -1.75 -12.91 -10.73
C ASP A 67 -2.70 -11.95 -11.46
N GLY A 68 -3.44 -12.44 -12.46
CA GLY A 68 -4.47 -11.66 -13.16
C GLY A 68 -5.60 -11.24 -12.23
N LEU A 69 -6.07 -12.14 -11.35
CA LEU A 69 -7.08 -11.82 -10.34
C LEU A 69 -6.54 -10.83 -9.30
N PHE A 70 -5.29 -11.02 -8.86
CA PHE A 70 -4.59 -10.08 -7.99
C PHE A 70 -4.53 -8.69 -8.63
N HIS A 71 -4.14 -8.59 -9.90
CA HIS A 71 -4.14 -7.33 -10.63
C HIS A 71 -5.53 -6.71 -10.79
N ALA A 72 -6.58 -7.51 -10.95
CA ALA A 72 -7.94 -6.99 -10.99
C ALA A 72 -8.32 -6.32 -9.66
N VAL A 73 -7.91 -6.90 -8.52
CA VAL A 73 -8.11 -6.31 -7.19
C VAL A 73 -7.32 -5.02 -7.03
N THR A 74 -6.03 -5.00 -7.41
CA THR A 74 -5.19 -3.79 -7.30
C THR A 74 -5.67 -2.69 -8.25
N TYR A 75 -6.20 -3.05 -9.42
CA TYR A 75 -6.84 -2.14 -10.37
C TYR A 75 -8.10 -1.51 -9.78
N ALA A 76 -8.98 -2.32 -9.19
CA ALA A 76 -10.18 -1.83 -8.53
C ALA A 76 -9.84 -0.90 -7.35
N ALA A 77 -8.84 -1.26 -6.53
CA ALA A 77 -8.35 -0.40 -5.45
C ALA A 77 -7.79 0.93 -5.98
N THR A 78 -7.05 0.90 -7.09
CA THR A 78 -6.53 2.10 -7.75
C THR A 78 -7.67 3.01 -8.23
N ILE A 79 -8.68 2.46 -8.92
CA ILE A 79 -9.87 3.22 -9.35
C ILE A 79 -10.59 3.83 -8.14
N ALA A 80 -10.80 3.05 -7.08
CA ALA A 80 -11.43 3.52 -5.86
C ALA A 80 -10.63 4.67 -5.22
N GLY A 81 -9.30 4.54 -5.15
CA GLY A 81 -8.41 5.59 -4.64
C GLY A 81 -8.50 6.88 -5.45
N VAL A 82 -8.51 6.78 -6.79
CA VAL A 82 -8.70 7.94 -7.68
C VAL A 82 -10.08 8.57 -7.50
N ALA A 83 -11.15 7.77 -7.41
CA ALA A 83 -12.50 8.27 -7.19
C ALA A 83 -12.65 8.99 -5.84
N LEU A 84 -12.05 8.44 -4.78
CA LEU A 84 -11.99 9.07 -3.46
C LEU A 84 -11.20 10.37 -3.49
N LEU A 85 -10.07 10.40 -4.20
CA LEU A 85 -9.26 11.60 -4.38
C LEU A 85 -10.06 12.69 -5.11
N TRP A 86 -10.73 12.32 -6.19
CA TRP A 86 -11.57 13.22 -6.96
C TRP A 86 -12.69 13.83 -6.11
N ARG A 87 -13.35 13.00 -5.28
CA ARG A 87 -14.37 13.47 -4.34
C ARG A 87 -13.77 14.40 -3.29
N ALA A 88 -12.64 14.04 -2.69
CA ALA A 88 -11.96 14.86 -1.67
C ALA A 88 -11.53 16.23 -2.22
N ARG A 89 -11.08 16.31 -3.48
CA ARG A 89 -10.67 17.57 -4.11
C ARG A 89 -11.84 18.49 -4.49
N ARG A 90 -13.05 17.96 -4.60
CA ARG A 90 -14.26 18.73 -4.88
C ARG A 90 -14.99 19.23 -3.64
N ASP A 91 -14.63 18.72 -2.47
CA ASP A 91 -15.23 19.12 -1.21
C ASP A 91 -14.54 20.39 -0.69
N PRO A 92 -15.26 21.54 -0.60
CA PRO A 92 -14.66 22.81 -0.16
C PRO A 92 -14.23 22.80 1.32
N VAL A 93 -14.71 21.82 2.11
CA VAL A 93 -14.33 21.67 3.53
C VAL A 93 -13.01 20.91 3.68
N VAL A 94 -12.53 20.25 2.62
CA VAL A 94 -11.28 19.48 2.66
C VAL A 94 -10.09 20.36 2.35
N SER A 95 -9.18 20.48 3.31
CA SER A 95 -7.93 21.22 3.12
C SER A 95 -7.00 20.52 2.10
N PRO A 96 -6.54 21.23 1.05
CA PRO A 96 -5.65 20.63 0.07
C PRO A 96 -4.24 20.46 0.64
N SER A 97 -3.66 19.26 0.52
CA SER A 97 -2.26 19.03 0.88
C SER A 97 -1.61 17.93 0.05
N ASN A 98 -0.74 18.33 -0.89
CA ASN A 98 -0.01 17.36 -1.72
C ASN A 98 0.94 16.50 -0.89
N ARG A 99 1.55 17.07 0.17
CA ARG A 99 2.42 16.33 1.08
C ARG A 99 1.65 15.28 1.86
N ALA A 100 0.48 15.63 2.41
CA ALA A 100 -0.36 14.65 3.12
C ALA A 100 -0.83 13.55 2.17
N PHE A 101 -1.22 13.91 0.94
CA PHE A 101 -1.60 12.93 -0.08
C PHE A 101 -0.46 11.96 -0.41
N VAL A 102 0.73 12.45 -0.76
CA VAL A 102 1.89 11.58 -1.06
C VAL A 102 2.25 10.70 0.14
N GLY A 103 2.26 11.27 1.35
CA GLY A 103 2.49 10.50 2.58
C GLY A 103 1.46 9.39 2.78
N SER A 104 0.20 9.64 2.47
CA SER A 104 -0.87 8.63 2.55
C SER A 104 -0.78 7.54 1.48
N VAL A 105 -0.28 7.85 0.27
CA VAL A 105 0.02 6.83 -0.76
C VAL A 105 1.14 5.91 -0.30
N VAL A 106 2.23 6.47 0.24
CA VAL A 106 3.34 5.67 0.80
C VAL A 106 2.86 4.81 1.97
N LEU A 107 2.03 5.37 2.86
CA LEU A 107 1.43 4.61 3.95
C LEU A 107 0.57 3.45 3.43
N GLY A 108 -0.28 3.70 2.44
CA GLY A 108 -1.14 2.70 1.83
C GLY A 108 -0.36 1.57 1.16
N TRP A 109 0.75 1.89 0.50
CA TRP A 109 1.68 0.88 -0.02
C TRP A 109 2.22 0.02 1.12
N GLY A 110 2.70 0.64 2.20
CA GLY A 110 3.18 -0.12 3.35
C GLY A 110 2.11 -1.02 3.99
N VAL A 111 0.84 -0.58 4.03
CA VAL A 111 -0.29 -1.41 4.45
C VAL A 111 -0.48 -2.62 3.54
N PHE A 112 -0.40 -2.42 2.21
CA PHE A 112 -0.43 -3.52 1.25
C PHE A 112 0.68 -4.54 1.56
N ASN A 113 1.94 -4.12 1.68
CA ASN A 113 3.06 -5.04 1.96
C ASN A 113 2.86 -5.81 3.27
N LEU A 114 2.38 -5.17 4.34
CA LEU A 114 2.15 -5.86 5.60
C LEU A 114 1.02 -6.88 5.51
N VAL A 115 -0.11 -6.50 4.90
CA VAL A 115 -1.28 -7.40 4.80
C VAL A 115 -0.95 -8.57 3.91
N GLU A 116 -0.39 -8.30 2.73
CA GLU A 116 0.05 -9.31 1.76
C GLU A 116 1.07 -10.25 2.41
N GLY A 117 2.16 -9.71 2.98
CA GLY A 117 3.21 -10.54 3.54
C GLY A 117 2.78 -11.34 4.77
N VAL A 118 1.95 -10.77 5.66
CA VAL A 118 1.45 -11.52 6.82
C VAL A 118 0.50 -12.63 6.37
N VAL A 119 -0.46 -12.31 5.50
CA VAL A 119 -1.49 -13.28 5.10
C VAL A 119 -0.89 -14.36 4.20
N ASN A 120 -0.22 -13.98 3.11
CA ASN A 120 0.19 -14.94 2.09
C ASN A 120 1.53 -15.61 2.40
N HIS A 121 2.51 -14.89 2.97
CA HIS A 121 3.83 -15.47 3.24
C HIS A 121 3.89 -16.24 4.55
N HIS A 122 3.16 -15.80 5.57
CA HIS A 122 3.28 -16.38 6.92
C HIS A 122 2.08 -17.19 7.36
N LEU A 123 0.85 -16.68 7.17
CA LEU A 123 -0.35 -17.40 7.62
C LEU A 123 -0.75 -18.52 6.66
N LEU A 124 -0.77 -18.21 5.37
CA LEU A 124 -1.13 -19.18 4.33
C LEU A 124 0.08 -19.91 3.76
N ALA A 125 1.26 -19.28 3.78
CA ALA A 125 2.51 -19.81 3.20
C ALA A 125 2.36 -20.28 1.74
N VAL A 126 1.54 -19.57 0.96
CA VAL A 126 1.26 -19.86 -0.46
C VAL A 126 2.16 -19.07 -1.41
N HIS A 127 2.91 -18.11 -0.88
CA HIS A 127 3.64 -17.09 -1.63
C HIS A 127 4.88 -16.73 -0.81
N HIS A 128 6.04 -16.63 -1.44
CA HIS A 128 7.27 -16.19 -0.77
C HIS A 128 8.00 -15.20 -1.66
N VAL A 129 8.68 -14.21 -1.09
CA VAL A 129 9.19 -13.05 -1.83
C VAL A 129 10.31 -13.42 -2.81
N TRP A 130 11.24 -14.29 -2.43
CA TRP A 130 12.29 -14.74 -3.34
C TRP A 130 12.78 -16.15 -2.97
N PRO A 131 12.02 -17.20 -3.34
CA PRO A 131 12.35 -18.58 -2.99
C PRO A 131 13.73 -19.02 -3.51
N ALA A 132 14.10 -18.56 -4.71
CA ALA A 132 15.39 -18.86 -5.34
C ALA A 132 16.53 -17.92 -4.89
N GLY A 133 16.25 -16.95 -4.02
CA GLY A 133 17.23 -15.99 -3.53
C GLY A 133 18.25 -16.61 -2.57
N PRO A 134 19.40 -15.96 -2.33
CA PRO A 134 20.41 -16.50 -1.43
C PRO A 134 19.96 -16.50 0.04
N GLY A 135 20.21 -17.62 0.72
CA GLY A 135 19.90 -17.81 2.14
C GLY A 135 18.49 -18.35 2.38
N PRO A 136 18.00 -18.33 3.64
CA PRO A 136 16.69 -18.86 3.97
C PRO A 136 15.56 -18.01 3.38
N VAL A 137 14.53 -18.65 2.81
CA VAL A 137 13.36 -17.99 2.20
C VAL A 137 12.73 -16.95 3.13
N GLY A 138 12.51 -17.29 4.40
CA GLY A 138 11.91 -16.39 5.38
C GLY A 138 12.68 -15.08 5.65
N ARG A 139 13.96 -14.99 5.24
CA ARG A 139 14.69 -13.71 5.27
C ARG A 139 14.03 -12.67 4.37
N TRP A 140 13.66 -13.06 3.15
CA TRP A 140 13.10 -12.17 2.16
C TRP A 140 11.69 -11.72 2.56
N ASP A 141 10.88 -12.64 3.11
CA ASP A 141 9.56 -12.33 3.64
C ASP A 141 9.63 -11.32 4.81
N LEU A 142 10.59 -11.51 5.72
CA LEU A 142 10.83 -10.56 6.81
C LEU A 142 11.29 -9.19 6.32
N MET A 143 12.16 -9.13 5.30
CA MET A 143 12.57 -7.84 4.71
C MET A 143 11.41 -7.12 4.03
N TYR A 144 10.50 -7.86 3.39
CA TYR A 144 9.29 -7.31 2.80
C TYR A 144 8.36 -6.69 3.86
N LEU A 145 8.14 -7.40 4.98
CA LEU A 145 7.40 -6.85 6.12
C LEU A 145 8.09 -5.62 6.73
N ALA A 146 9.40 -5.65 6.90
CA ALA A 146 10.17 -4.52 7.41
C ALA A 146 10.02 -3.29 6.51
N TRP A 147 10.01 -3.48 5.19
CA TRP A 147 9.72 -2.41 4.24
C TRP A 147 8.28 -1.88 4.39
N GLY A 148 7.30 -2.78 4.54
CA GLY A 148 5.92 -2.38 4.82
C GLY A 148 5.79 -1.49 6.06
N ALA A 149 6.42 -1.88 7.15
CA ALA A 149 6.46 -1.10 8.38
C ALA A 149 7.14 0.26 8.19
N LEU A 150 8.28 0.31 7.48
CA LEU A 150 8.99 1.56 7.20
C LEU A 150 8.16 2.52 6.35
N PHE A 151 7.43 2.02 5.35
CA PHE A 151 6.51 2.83 4.54
C PHE A 151 5.32 3.36 5.36
N ILE A 152 4.75 2.56 6.26
CA ILE A 152 3.70 3.02 7.16
C ILE A 152 4.19 4.13 8.07
N VAL A 153 5.33 3.92 8.75
CA VAL A 153 5.90 4.91 9.68
C VAL A 153 6.31 6.19 8.95
N GLY A 154 7.01 6.06 7.82
CA GLY A 154 7.46 7.17 6.99
C GLY A 154 6.28 7.96 6.41
N GLY A 155 5.29 7.27 5.84
CA GLY A 155 4.07 7.89 5.30
C GLY A 155 3.30 8.62 6.39
N TYR A 156 3.11 8.00 7.56
CA TYR A 156 2.44 8.62 8.71
C TYR A 156 3.17 9.87 9.20
N ALA A 157 4.51 9.81 9.31
CA ALA A 157 5.32 10.95 9.71
C ALA A 157 5.21 12.12 8.71
N VAL A 158 5.16 11.85 7.40
CA VAL A 158 4.95 12.87 6.37
C VAL A 158 3.58 13.52 6.49
N ILE A 159 2.52 12.74 6.70
CA ILE A 159 1.15 13.25 6.90
C ILE A 159 1.10 14.20 8.09
N ARG A 160 1.69 13.81 9.23
CA ARG A 160 1.70 14.65 10.45
C ARG A 160 2.46 15.96 10.26
N ARG A 161 3.62 15.92 9.60
CA ARG A 161 4.43 17.13 9.34
C ARG A 161 3.75 18.07 8.34
N ALA A 162 3.03 17.53 7.37
CA ALA A 162 2.29 18.33 6.39
C ALA A 162 1.20 19.18 7.05
N HIS A 163 0.58 18.68 8.12
CA HIS A 163 -0.40 19.45 8.88
C HIS A 163 0.23 20.55 9.73
N ALA A 164 1.27 20.24 10.51
CA ALA A 164 1.92 21.20 11.40
C ALA A 164 2.33 22.50 10.67
N GLN A 165 2.86 22.36 9.45
CA GLN A 165 3.29 23.50 8.64
C GLN A 165 2.13 24.32 8.06
N SER A 166 0.98 23.71 7.79
CA SER A 166 -0.20 24.45 7.33
C SER A 166 -0.77 25.33 8.44
N GLY A 167 -0.74 24.87 9.70
CA GLY A 167 -1.13 25.66 10.87
C GLY A 167 -0.21 26.87 11.09
N GLU A 168 1.11 26.66 11.09
CA GLU A 168 2.09 27.74 11.24
C GLU A 168 2.01 28.82 10.14
N ARG A 169 1.53 28.45 8.94
CA ARG A 169 1.37 29.39 7.82
C ARG A 169 0.06 30.19 7.90
N ALA A 170 -0.96 29.66 8.59
CA ALA A 170 -2.24 30.35 8.78
C ALA A 170 -2.19 31.37 9.93
N GLU A 171 -1.24 31.22 10.86
CA GLU A 171 -1.03 32.12 12.01
C GLU A 171 -0.09 33.31 11.71
N ARG A 172 0.54 33.36 10.53
CA ARG A 172 1.40 34.45 10.05
C ARG A 172 0.66 35.36 9.09
#